data_AF-A0A9E1W394-F1
#
_entry.id   AF-A0A9E1W394-F1
#
_cell.length_a   1.000
_cell.length_b   1.000
_cell.length_c   1.000
_cell.angle_alpha   90.00
_cell.angle_beta   90.00
_cell.angle_gamma   90.00
#
_symmetry.space_group_name_H-M   'P 1'
#
loop_
_entity.id
_entity.type
_entity.pdbx_description
1 polymer ?
#
loop_
_entity_poly.entity_id
_entity_poly.type
_entity_poly.pdbx_seq_one_letter_code
_entity_poly.pdbx_strand_id
1 'polypeptide(L)'
;VVLFTLLIQGTTISGLIARLGLSGQEANQRHQQEIQARIYSLRAGSAEIKRLGTEGVLFSSMASAMQTTYDEEVGDARRELSDHFDSHPELEVAMLLQARRDALVAEQSAIGEMERSGFISTDVGHHMAVELNNRMAALELIEERWETNAPPYGELDN
;
A
#
# COMPACT_ATOMS: atom_id res chain seq x y z
N VAL A 1 4.19 17.57 10.56
CA VAL A 1 3.11 17.04 9.69
C VAL A 1 3.79 16.29 8.56
N VAL A 2 3.82 14.97 8.65
CA VAL A 2 4.23 14.08 7.56
C VAL A 2 3.10 13.06 7.44
N LEU A 3 1.95 13.53 6.96
CA LEU A 3 0.98 12.64 6.37
C LEU A 3 1.61 12.29 5.03
N PHE A 4 2.19 11.10 4.96
CA PHE A 4 3.04 10.64 3.85
C PHE A 4 2.50 11.08 2.50
N THR A 5 3.23 12.01 1.90
CA THR A 5 3.11 12.56 0.54
C THR A 5 3.53 11.52 -0.50
N LEU A 6 2.94 10.34 -0.40
CA LEU A 6 3.24 9.17 -1.20
C LEU A 6 1.89 8.41 -1.31
N LEU A 7 0.92 8.75 -2.16
CA LEU A 7 1.01 9.11 -3.58
C LEU A 7 2.25 8.50 -4.26
N ILE A 8 2.60 7.27 -3.87
CA ILE A 8 3.41 6.37 -4.68
C ILE A 8 2.49 5.95 -5.81
N GLN A 9 2.40 6.86 -6.78
CA GLN A 9 2.04 6.65 -8.17
C GLN A 9 1.08 5.47 -8.40
N GLY A 10 -0.21 5.78 -8.59
CA GLY A 10 -1.25 4.86 -9.09
C GLY A 10 -0.95 4.20 -10.45
N THR A 11 0.29 4.28 -10.94
CA THR A 11 0.81 3.61 -12.13
C THR A 11 1.59 2.32 -11.82
N THR A 12 1.97 2.06 -10.57
CA THR A 12 2.80 0.87 -10.23
C THR A 12 2.00 -0.42 -10.10
N ILE A 13 0.82 -0.38 -9.46
CA ILE A 13 -0.08 -1.56 -9.40
C ILE A 13 -0.54 -1.96 -10.81
N SER A 14 -0.94 -1.00 -11.65
CA SER A 14 -1.38 -1.29 -13.02
C SER A 14 -0.29 -1.88 -13.90
N GLY A 15 0.95 -1.42 -13.76
CA GLY A 15 2.10 -1.99 -14.47
C GLY A 15 2.42 -3.41 -14.02
N LEU A 16 2.40 -3.66 -12.70
CA LEU A 16 2.66 -4.98 -12.13
C LEU A 16 1.57 -6.00 -12.52
N ILE A 17 0.30 -5.62 -12.45
CA ILE A 17 -0.85 -6.45 -12.84
C ILE A 17 -0.80 -6.78 -14.35
N ALA A 18 -0.53 -5.78 -15.20
CA ALA A 18 -0.39 -6.01 -16.63
C ALA A 18 0.79 -6.95 -16.95
N ARG A 19 1.89 -6.83 -16.21
CA ARG A 19 3.09 -7.68 -16.35
C ARG A 19 2.87 -9.12 -15.85
N LEU A 20 2.05 -9.29 -14.80
CA LEU A 20 1.59 -10.59 -14.30
C LEU A 20 0.56 -11.28 -15.21
N GLY A 21 0.23 -10.73 -16.38
CA GLY A 21 -0.72 -11.33 -17.32
C GLY A 21 -2.19 -11.20 -16.89
N LEU A 22 -2.48 -10.37 -15.88
CA LEU A 22 -3.81 -10.12 -15.33
C LEU A 22 -4.61 -9.08 -16.15
N SER A 23 -4.22 -8.82 -17.39
CA SER A 23 -4.68 -7.70 -18.24
C SER A 23 -6.18 -7.72 -18.61
N GLY A 24 -6.92 -8.76 -18.24
CA GLY A 24 -8.40 -8.81 -18.34
C GLY A 24 -9.15 -8.26 -17.11
N GLN A 25 -8.45 -7.81 -16.07
CA GLN A 25 -8.99 -7.54 -14.73
C GLN A 25 -9.21 -6.05 -14.42
N GLU A 26 -9.28 -5.16 -15.42
CA GLU A 26 -9.41 -3.71 -15.17
C GLU A 26 -10.60 -3.33 -14.26
N ALA A 27 -11.70 -4.06 -14.34
CA ALA A 27 -12.87 -3.80 -13.49
C ALA A 27 -12.61 -4.15 -12.02
N ASN A 28 -12.00 -5.31 -11.74
CA ASN A 28 -11.66 -5.75 -10.39
C ASN A 28 -10.55 -4.88 -9.80
N GLN A 29 -9.55 -4.51 -10.60
CA GLN A 29 -8.51 -3.59 -10.21
C GLN A 29 -9.07 -2.20 -9.84
N ARG A 30 -10.00 -1.67 -10.63
CA ARG A 30 -10.66 -0.39 -10.35
C ARG A 30 -11.46 -0.47 -9.05
N HIS A 31 -12.19 -1.56 -8.85
CA HIS A 31 -12.95 -1.78 -7.62
C HIS A 31 -12.04 -1.85 -6.38
N GLN A 32 -10.93 -2.57 -6.45
CA GLN A 32 -9.92 -2.58 -5.40
C GLN A 32 -9.40 -1.16 -5.09
N GLN A 33 -9.08 -0.36 -6.13
CA GLN A 33 -8.61 1.01 -5.96
C GLN A 33 -9.67 1.92 -5.31
N GLU A 34 -10.94 1.74 -5.66
CA GLU A 34 -12.06 2.47 -5.05
C GLU A 34 -12.18 2.15 -3.55
N ILE A 35 -12.11 0.87 -3.16
CA ILE A 35 -12.18 0.45 -1.76
C ILE A 35 -10.97 1.01 -0.98
N GLN A 36 -9.76 0.93 -1.55
CA GLN A 36 -8.57 1.49 -0.94
C GLN A 36 -8.67 3.01 -0.76
N ALA A 37 -9.11 3.73 -1.80
CA ALA A 37 -9.31 5.17 -1.75
C ALA A 37 -10.32 5.57 -0.65
N ARG A 38 -11.39 4.78 -0.50
CA ARG A 38 -12.39 4.95 0.56
C ARG A 38 -11.78 4.74 1.95
N ILE A 39 -10.98 3.68 2.16
CA ILE A 39 -10.28 3.46 3.43
C ILE A 39 -9.38 4.66 3.76
N TYR A 40 -8.61 5.16 2.78
CA TYR A 40 -7.72 6.30 2.98
C TYR A 40 -8.47 7.58 3.32
N SER A 41 -9.54 7.90 2.60
CA SER A 41 -10.32 9.12 2.83
C SER A 41 -11.02 9.11 4.20
N LEU A 42 -11.59 7.97 4.60
CA LEU A 42 -12.20 7.79 5.92
C LEU A 42 -11.18 7.96 7.05
N ARG A 43 -9.97 7.40 6.90
CA ARG A 43 -8.90 7.58 7.90
C ARG A 43 -8.43 9.03 8.00
N ALA A 44 -8.35 9.73 6.87
CA ALA A 44 -8.02 11.16 6.87
C ALA A 44 -9.11 11.99 7.57
N GLY A 45 -10.37 11.70 7.31
CA GLY A 45 -11.51 12.31 8.01
C GLY A 45 -11.48 12.04 9.52
N SER A 46 -11.27 10.79 9.95
CA SER A 46 -11.14 10.41 11.35
C SER A 46 -10.00 11.16 12.06
N ALA A 47 -8.84 11.27 11.41
CA ALA A 47 -7.70 12.01 11.95
C ALA A 47 -8.02 13.50 12.15
N GLU A 48 -8.77 14.11 11.23
CA GLU A 48 -9.18 15.51 11.33
C GLU A 48 -10.21 15.73 12.45
N ILE A 49 -11.22 14.85 12.58
CA ILE A 49 -12.18 14.91 13.71
C ILE A 49 -11.46 14.81 15.06
N LYS A 50 -10.49 13.90 15.16
CA LYS A 50 -9.68 13.76 16.37
C LYS A 50 -8.88 15.03 16.68
N ARG A 51 -8.32 15.67 15.65
CA ARG A 51 -7.61 16.95 15.79
C ARG A 51 -8.54 18.06 16.29
N LEU A 52 -9.70 18.22 15.67
CA LEU A 52 -10.70 19.22 16.05
C LEU A 52 -11.23 19.03 17.48
N GLY A 53 -11.39 17.78 17.93
CA GLY A 53 -11.76 17.48 19.31
C GLY A 53 -10.64 17.83 20.31
N THR A 54 -9.38 17.61 19.93
CA THR A 54 -8.20 17.92 20.76
C THR A 54 -7.98 19.43 20.89
N GLU A 55 -8.24 20.18 19.82
CA GLU A 55 -8.13 21.65 19.79
C GLU A 55 -9.33 22.37 20.44
N GLY A 56 -10.35 21.62 20.88
CA GLY A 56 -11.54 22.16 21.51
C GLY A 56 -12.50 22.86 20.53
N VAL A 57 -12.29 22.70 19.22
CA VAL A 57 -13.21 23.21 18.18
C VAL A 57 -14.50 22.39 18.14
N LEU A 58 -14.38 21.08 18.35
CA LEU A 58 -15.51 20.19 18.58
C LEU A 58 -15.56 19.77 20.05
N PHE A 59 -16.77 19.67 20.61
CA PHE A 59 -16.95 19.07 21.93
C PHE A 59 -16.43 17.62 21.92
N SER A 60 -15.74 17.23 22.99
CA SER A 60 -15.09 15.91 23.09
C SER A 60 -16.06 14.75 22.89
N SER A 61 -17.30 14.88 23.37
CA SER A 61 -18.37 13.89 23.17
C SER A 61 -18.78 13.74 21.70
N MET A 62 -18.89 14.86 20.96
CA MET A 62 -19.20 14.85 19.53
C MET A 62 -18.05 14.25 18.71
N ALA A 63 -16.81 14.66 19.01
CA ALA A 63 -15.62 14.13 18.34
C ALA A 63 -15.44 12.61 18.59
N SER A 64 -15.81 12.12 19.77
CA SER A 64 -15.75 10.69 20.11
C SER A 64 -16.84 9.88 19.38
N ALA A 65 -18.07 10.40 19.34
CA ALA A 65 -19.16 9.76 18.60
C ALA A 65 -18.84 9.65 17.10
N MET A 66 -18.34 10.74 16.51
CA MET A 66 -17.92 10.73 15.10
C MET A 66 -16.75 9.78 14.84
N GLN A 67 -15.75 9.72 15.72
CA GLN A 67 -14.66 8.76 15.59
C GLN A 67 -15.16 7.31 15.56
N THR A 68 -16.15 6.98 16.39
CA THR A 68 -16.76 5.63 16.41
C THR A 68 -17.38 5.29 15.04
N THR A 69 -18.14 6.22 14.45
CA THR A 69 -18.71 6.03 13.11
C THR A 69 -17.64 5.85 12.04
N TYR A 70 -16.59 6.67 12.05
CA TYR A 70 -15.48 6.51 11.10
C TYR A 70 -14.77 5.16 11.27
N ASP A 71 -14.58 4.69 12.50
CA ASP A 71 -13.93 3.40 12.77
C ASP A 71 -14.79 2.23 12.26
N GLU A 72 -16.11 2.30 12.41
CA GLU A 72 -17.06 1.34 11.83
C GLU A 72 -16.99 1.35 10.30
N GLU A 73 -17.06 2.52 9.67
CA GLU A 73 -17.01 2.65 8.20
C GLU A 73 -15.66 2.16 7.61
N VAL A 74 -14.54 2.40 8.31
CA VAL A 74 -13.22 1.85 7.94
C VAL A 74 -13.22 0.33 8.11
N GLY A 75 -13.84 -0.20 9.16
CA GLY A 75 -14.01 -1.63 9.37
C GLY A 75 -14.79 -2.30 8.23
N ASP A 76 -15.87 -1.67 7.79
CA ASP A 76 -16.70 -2.15 6.68
C ASP A 76 -15.94 -2.15 5.35
N ALA A 77 -15.26 -1.05 5.04
CA ALA A 77 -14.46 -0.97 3.81
C ALA A 77 -13.29 -1.98 3.81
N ARG A 78 -12.71 -2.29 4.97
CA ARG A 78 -11.67 -3.34 5.08
C ARG A 78 -12.23 -4.73 4.87
N ARG A 79 -13.43 -5.01 5.35
CA ARG A 79 -14.10 -6.30 5.11
C ARG A 79 -14.42 -6.47 3.63
N GLU A 80 -14.97 -5.44 2.99
CA GLU A 80 -15.20 -5.40 1.55
C GLU A 80 -13.91 -5.67 0.76
N LEU A 81 -12.78 -5.08 1.16
CA LEU A 81 -11.49 -5.37 0.54
C LEU A 81 -11.04 -6.82 0.72
N SER A 82 -11.25 -7.39 1.92
CA SER A 82 -10.93 -8.78 2.22
C SER A 82 -11.77 -9.74 1.38
N ASP A 83 -13.08 -9.51 1.30
CA ASP A 83 -14.00 -10.31 0.51
C ASP A 83 -13.65 -10.23 -1.00
N HIS A 84 -13.17 -9.08 -1.45
CA HIS A 84 -12.66 -8.91 -2.81
C HIS A 84 -11.39 -9.76 -3.06
N PHE A 85 -10.49 -9.87 -2.08
CA PHE A 85 -9.32 -10.76 -2.18
C PHE A 85 -9.67 -12.24 -2.12
N ASP A 86 -10.69 -12.64 -1.36
CA ASP A 86 -11.16 -14.03 -1.34
C ASP A 86 -11.63 -14.48 -2.73
N SER A 87 -12.19 -13.55 -3.52
CA SER A 87 -12.60 -13.80 -4.91
C SER A 87 -11.48 -13.64 -5.94
N HIS A 88 -10.43 -12.87 -5.62
CA HIS A 88 -9.28 -12.59 -6.49
C HIS A 88 -7.95 -12.65 -5.72
N PRO A 89 -7.50 -13.83 -5.27
CA PRO A 89 -6.28 -13.97 -4.45
C PRO A 89 -5.01 -13.44 -5.14
N GLU A 90 -4.98 -13.45 -6.47
CA GLU A 90 -3.90 -12.88 -7.28
C GLU A 90 -3.72 -11.37 -7.07
N LEU A 91 -4.81 -10.64 -6.81
CA LEU A 91 -4.77 -9.20 -6.52
C LEU A 91 -4.18 -8.93 -5.13
N GLU A 92 -4.44 -9.81 -4.16
CA GLU A 92 -3.84 -9.73 -2.82
C GLU A 92 -2.32 -9.90 -2.89
N VAL A 93 -1.86 -10.92 -3.63
CA VAL A 93 -0.43 -11.17 -3.83
C VAL A 93 0.25 -10.01 -4.54
N ALA A 94 -0.35 -9.49 -5.62
CA ALA A 94 0.18 -8.33 -6.33
C ALA A 94 0.29 -7.10 -5.41
N MET A 95 -0.73 -6.85 -4.58
CA MET A 95 -0.72 -5.77 -3.60
C MET A 95 0.38 -5.96 -2.55
N LEU A 96 0.59 -7.18 -2.05
CA LEU A 96 1.62 -7.49 -1.06
C LEU A 96 3.04 -7.29 -1.63
N LEU A 97 3.30 -7.78 -2.84
CA LEU A 97 4.59 -7.61 -3.52
C LEU A 97 4.90 -6.13 -3.73
N GLN A 98 3.90 -5.36 -4.17
CA GLN A 98 4.05 -3.92 -4.33
C GLN A 98 4.33 -3.20 -3.01
N ALA A 99 3.56 -3.50 -1.95
CA ALA A 99 3.79 -2.93 -0.62
C ALA A 99 5.20 -3.25 -0.09
N ARG A 100 5.71 -4.45 -0.38
CA ARG A 100 7.07 -4.86 0.00
C ARG A 100 8.14 -4.06 -0.76
N ARG A 101 7.93 -3.84 -2.06
CA ARG A 101 8.82 -3.01 -2.90
C ARG A 101 8.88 -1.58 -2.38
N ASP A 102 7.72 -0.98 -2.12
CA ASP A 102 7.61 0.39 -1.61
C ASP A 102 8.31 0.56 -0.25
N ALA A 103 8.17 -0.43 0.64
CA ALA A 103 8.87 -0.44 1.92
C ALA A 103 10.40 -0.47 1.74
N LEU A 104 10.93 -1.32 0.84
CA LEU A 104 12.37 -1.40 0.57
C LEU A 104 12.92 -0.09 -0.04
N VAL A 105 12.16 0.57 -0.91
CA VAL A 105 12.52 1.89 -1.46
C VAL A 105 12.55 2.96 -0.35
N ALA A 106 11.60 2.92 0.57
CA ALA A 106 11.58 3.83 1.72
C ALA A 106 12.76 3.57 2.67
N GLU A 107 13.09 2.31 2.95
CA GLU A 107 14.27 1.92 3.73
C GLU A 107 15.57 2.45 3.08
N GLN A 108 15.71 2.31 1.76
CA GLN A 108 16.87 2.80 1.01
C GLN A 108 16.99 4.33 1.11
N SER A 109 15.86 5.03 0.97
CA SER A 109 15.82 6.49 1.07
C SER A 109 16.23 6.97 2.48
N ALA A 110 15.79 6.27 3.52
CA ALA A 110 16.13 6.58 4.91
C ALA A 110 17.63 6.39 5.19
N ILE A 111 18.23 5.29 4.73
CA ILE A 111 19.68 5.05 4.87
C ILE A 111 20.48 6.17 4.19
N GLY A 112 20.11 6.54 2.96
CA GLY A 112 20.79 7.61 2.24
C GLY A 112 20.69 8.97 2.96
N GLU A 113 19.59 9.23 3.66
CA GLU A 113 19.44 10.44 4.47
C GLU A 113 20.30 10.40 5.74
N MET A 114 20.38 9.24 6.40
CA MET A 114 21.24 9.04 7.57
C MET A 114 22.73 9.18 7.21
N GLU A 115 23.14 8.76 6.02
CA GLU A 115 24.51 8.96 5.53
C GLU A 115 24.78 10.44 5.23
N ARG A 116 23.88 11.11 4.49
CA ARG A 116 24.03 12.55 4.16
C ARG A 116 24.05 13.46 5.38
N SER A 117 23.29 13.12 6.42
CA SER A 117 23.27 13.85 7.68
C SER A 117 24.50 13.57 8.57
N GLY A 118 25.37 12.64 8.17
CA GLY A 118 26.53 12.21 8.95
C GLY A 118 26.18 11.37 10.18
N PHE A 119 24.94 10.91 10.29
CA PHE A 119 24.50 10.06 11.40
C PHE A 119 25.10 8.65 11.30
N ILE A 120 25.33 8.16 10.09
CA ILE A 120 26.12 6.95 9.81
C ILE A 120 27.32 7.28 8.92
N SER A 121 28.37 6.45 9.01
CA SER A 121 29.51 6.53 8.10
C SER A 121 29.15 5.96 6.72
N THR A 122 29.89 6.39 5.69
CA THR A 122 29.74 5.85 4.32
C THR A 122 29.93 4.34 4.26
N ASP A 123 30.85 3.77 5.05
CA ASP A 123 31.05 2.31 5.08
C ASP A 123 29.81 1.58 5.61
N VAL A 124 29.17 2.11 6.66
CA VAL A 124 27.93 1.56 7.22
C VAL A 124 26.78 1.74 6.23
N GLY A 125 26.63 2.93 5.62
CA GLY A 125 25.63 3.20 4.59
C GLY A 125 25.76 2.26 3.40
N HIS A 126 26.98 2.04 2.92
CA HIS A 126 27.26 1.13 1.81
C HIS A 126 26.89 -0.33 2.15
N HIS A 127 27.28 -0.83 3.32
CA HIS A 127 26.93 -2.18 3.75
C HIS A 127 25.41 -2.38 3.80
N MET A 128 24.67 -1.44 4.38
CA MET A 128 23.21 -1.52 4.45
C MET A 128 22.55 -1.42 3.07
N ALA A 129 23.09 -0.58 2.18
CA ALA A 129 22.60 -0.48 0.81
C ALA A 129 22.76 -1.80 0.03
N VAL A 130 23.88 -2.50 0.21
CA VAL A 130 24.10 -3.84 -0.39
C VAL A 130 23.06 -4.83 0.12
N GLU A 131 22.77 -4.84 1.43
CA GLU A 131 21.75 -5.71 1.99
C GLU A 131 20.35 -5.43 1.40
N LEU A 132 19.96 -4.16 1.28
CA LEU A 132 18.67 -3.80 0.67
C LEU A 132 18.60 -4.18 -0.81
N ASN A 133 19.69 -4.00 -1.56
CA ASN A 133 19.74 -4.41 -2.96
C ASN A 133 19.56 -5.92 -3.11
N ASN A 134 20.16 -6.72 -2.22
CA ASN A 134 19.95 -8.17 -2.20
C ASN A 134 18.48 -8.54 -1.91
N ARG A 135 17.83 -7.82 -0.98
CA ARG A 135 16.41 -8.03 -0.68
C ARG A 135 15.51 -7.62 -1.85
N MET A 136 15.84 -6.54 -2.56
CA MET A 136 15.12 -6.11 -3.76
C MET A 136 15.24 -7.13 -4.88
N ALA A 137 16.47 -7.61 -5.16
CA ALA A 137 16.70 -8.65 -6.17
C ALA A 137 15.96 -9.96 -5.83
N ALA A 138 15.92 -10.35 -4.56
CA ALA A 138 15.13 -11.51 -4.12
C ALA A 138 13.63 -11.32 -4.36
N LEU A 139 13.10 -10.11 -4.17
CA LEU A 139 11.70 -9.78 -4.46
C LEU A 139 11.40 -9.85 -5.95
N GLU A 140 12.27 -9.31 -6.80
CA GLU A 140 12.14 -9.37 -8.26
C GLU A 140 12.11 -10.82 -8.78
N LEU A 141 12.93 -11.70 -8.22
CA LEU A 141 12.90 -13.13 -8.56
C LEU A 141 11.59 -13.82 -8.16
N ILE A 142 10.99 -13.42 -7.03
CA ILE A 142 9.68 -13.95 -6.60
C ILE A 142 8.58 -13.50 -7.58
N GLU A 143 8.63 -12.25 -8.02
CA GLU A 143 7.71 -11.66 -9.00
C GLU A 143 7.82 -12.35 -10.35
N GLU A 144 9.03 -12.51 -10.90
CA GLU A 144 9.27 -13.21 -12.17
C GLU A 144 8.81 -14.68 -12.12
N ARG A 145 9.03 -15.36 -10.98
CA ARG A 145 8.54 -16.73 -10.77
C ARG A 145 7.02 -16.79 -10.79
N TRP A 146 6.35 -15.79 -10.23
CA TRP A 146 4.90 -15.68 -10.24
C TRP A 146 4.36 -15.41 -11.65
N GLU A 147 5.00 -14.52 -12.41
CA GLU A 147 4.70 -14.27 -13.83
C GLU A 147 4.79 -15.56 -14.66
N THR A 148 5.81 -16.38 -14.41
CA THR A 148 6.07 -17.59 -15.20
C THR A 148 5.20 -18.78 -14.82
N ASN A 149 4.78 -18.90 -13.55
CA ASN A 149 3.95 -20.01 -13.06
C ASN A 149 2.46 -19.65 -12.96
N ALA A 150 2.07 -18.44 -13.33
CA ALA A 150 0.66 -18.07 -13.44
C ALA A 150 -0.03 -19.05 -14.41
N PRO A 151 -1.17 -19.67 -14.03
CA PRO A 151 -1.93 -20.49 -14.94
C PRO A 151 -2.27 -19.68 -16.20
N PRO A 152 -2.33 -20.29 -17.41
CA PRO A 152 -2.84 -19.57 -18.57
C PRO A 152 -4.24 -19.06 -18.21
N TYR A 153 -4.38 -17.73 -18.13
CA TYR A 153 -5.63 -17.08 -17.85
C TYR A 153 -6.59 -17.42 -18.99
N GLY A 154 -7.36 -18.48 -18.80
CA GLY A 154 -8.40 -18.91 -19.71
C GLY A 154 -9.47 -17.83 -19.78
N GLU A 155 -9.93 -17.56 -20.99
CA GLU A 155 -11.18 -16.86 -21.27
C GLU A 155 -12.21 -17.23 -20.20
N LEU A 156 -12.54 -16.28 -19.32
CA LEU A 156 -13.79 -16.36 -18.59
C LEU A 156 -14.86 -16.02 -19.62
N ASP A 157 -15.59 -17.06 -20.04
CA ASP A 157 -16.77 -16.95 -20.88
C ASP A 157 -17.69 -15.80 -20.42
N ASN A 158 -18.18 -15.05 -21.40
CA ASN A 158 -19.08 -13.88 -21.32
C ASN A 158 -20.11 -13.87 -20.19
#